data_AF-A0A2T9YAK2-F1
#
_entry.id   AF-A0A2T9YAK2-F1
#
_cell.length_a   1.000
_cell.length_b   1.000
_cell.length_c   1.000
_cell.angle_alpha   90.00
_cell.angle_beta   90.00
_cell.angle_gamma   90.00
#
_symmetry.space_group_name_H-M   'P 1'
#
loop_
_entity.id
_entity.type
_entity.pdbx_description
1 polymer ?
#
loop_
_entity_poly.entity_id
_entity_poly.type
_entity_poly.pdbx_seq_one_letter_code
_entity_poly.pdbx_strand_id
1 'polypeptide(L)'
;MTVENIFDSINSEGFWKQKNVWVNEMRKTFCIRPNFNETANIIDQEGNLKQEYFSQFQEIEEEERKWGAEEREKLILGIEKYGIGHFREISEEFLPLWSTNDLRVKAMRVIGRQNLQLYKDWKGNKEELEHEFNRNKQIGLSLNTWKGGVLVYDDDGKVLKAIEESNQTDPPFKNI
;
A
#
# COMPACT_ATOMS: atom_id res chain seq x y z
N MET A 1 27.64 1.35 -33.58
CA MET A 1 27.28 0.01 -33.07
C MET A 1 25.75 -0.07 -33.16
N THR A 2 25.22 -0.91 -34.04
CA THR A 2 23.76 -1.01 -34.29
C THR A 2 23.08 -1.80 -33.17
N VAL A 3 21.79 -1.54 -32.95
CA VAL A 3 20.98 -2.17 -31.87
C VAL A 3 20.99 -3.70 -31.96
N GLU A 4 21.04 -4.24 -33.19
CA GLU A 4 21.15 -5.69 -33.47
C GLU A 4 22.42 -6.32 -32.89
N ASN A 5 23.56 -5.62 -32.92
CA ASN A 5 24.83 -6.13 -32.36
C ASN A 5 24.81 -6.24 -30.82
N ILE A 6 23.94 -5.48 -30.14
CA ILE A 6 23.78 -5.56 -28.67
C ILE A 6 22.94 -6.79 -28.30
N PHE A 7 21.89 -7.08 -29.06
CA PHE A 7 21.03 -8.25 -28.82
C PHE A 7 21.76 -9.57 -29.04
N ASP A 8 22.61 -9.65 -30.08
CA ASP A 8 23.42 -10.85 -30.34
C ASP A 8 24.48 -11.08 -29.24
N SER A 9 25.04 -10.01 -28.66
CA SER A 9 25.99 -10.13 -27.56
C SER A 9 25.32 -10.56 -26.24
N ILE A 10 24.08 -10.12 -25.98
CA ILE A 10 23.29 -10.50 -24.79
C ILE A 10 22.82 -11.96 -24.86
N ASN A 11 22.51 -12.46 -26.06
CA ASN A 11 22.11 -13.85 -26.28
C ASN A 11 23.27 -14.83 -26.40
N SER A 12 24.51 -14.35 -26.30
CA SER A 12 25.67 -15.23 -26.23
C SER A 12 25.70 -16.00 -24.90
N GLU A 13 25.96 -17.30 -24.97
CA GLU A 13 26.08 -18.19 -23.81
C GLU A 13 27.13 -17.68 -22.80
N GLY A 14 28.15 -16.97 -23.30
CA GLY A 14 29.19 -16.33 -22.50
C GLY A 14 28.68 -15.20 -21.60
N PHE A 15 27.73 -14.40 -22.06
CA PHE A 15 27.16 -13.30 -21.27
C PHE A 15 26.39 -13.81 -20.05
N TRP A 16 25.49 -14.78 -20.24
CA TRP A 16 24.69 -15.34 -19.15
C TRP A 16 25.54 -16.07 -18.11
N LYS A 17 26.60 -16.75 -18.55
CA LYS A 17 27.57 -17.36 -17.64
C LYS A 17 28.28 -16.31 -16.78
N GLN A 18 28.77 -15.22 -17.38
CA GLN A 18 29.40 -14.13 -16.63
C GLN A 18 28.43 -13.42 -15.68
N LYS A 19 27.20 -13.17 -16.13
CA LYS A 19 26.14 -12.59 -15.29
C LYS A 19 25.84 -13.47 -14.08
N ASN A 20 25.74 -14.79 -14.26
CA ASN A 20 25.48 -15.70 -13.14
C ASN A 20 26.62 -15.69 -12.11
N VAL A 21 27.88 -15.66 -12.56
CA VAL A 21 29.04 -15.50 -11.67
C VAL A 21 28.93 -14.19 -10.89
N TRP A 22 28.67 -13.07 -11.57
CA TRP A 22 28.52 -11.77 -10.92
C TRP A 22 27.36 -11.75 -9.91
N VAL A 23 26.20 -12.29 -10.27
CA VAL A 23 25.03 -12.38 -9.37
C VAL A 23 25.37 -13.19 -8.11
N ASN A 24 26.06 -14.32 -8.26
CA ASN A 24 26.44 -15.16 -7.13
C ASN A 24 27.45 -14.45 -6.20
N GLU A 25 28.42 -13.72 -6.76
CA GLU A 25 29.35 -12.91 -5.96
C GLU A 25 28.66 -11.76 -5.22
N MET A 26 27.68 -11.10 -5.86
CA MET A 26 26.87 -10.08 -5.20
C MET A 26 26.09 -10.67 -4.02
N ARG A 27 25.46 -11.83 -4.20
CA ARG A 27 24.75 -12.53 -3.12
C ARG A 27 25.67 -12.91 -1.96
N LYS A 28 26.85 -13.47 -2.26
CA LYS A 28 27.84 -13.79 -1.23
C LYS A 28 28.27 -12.55 -0.44
N THR A 29 28.49 -11.44 -1.12
CA THR A 29 28.97 -10.19 -0.49
C THR A 29 27.91 -9.51 0.38
N PHE A 30 26.67 -9.47 -0.09
CA PHE A 30 25.64 -8.62 0.52
C PHE A 30 24.60 -9.38 1.35
N CYS A 31 24.38 -10.67 1.06
CA CYS A 31 23.34 -11.46 1.71
C CYS A 31 23.89 -12.40 2.78
N ILE A 32 25.09 -12.96 2.62
CA ILE A 32 25.72 -13.79 3.66
C ILE A 32 26.37 -12.86 4.67
N ARG A 33 25.87 -12.87 5.91
CA ARG A 33 26.36 -12.01 6.98
C ARG A 33 26.90 -12.88 8.12
N PRO A 34 28.17 -12.70 8.56
CA PRO A 34 28.73 -13.48 9.67
C PRO A 34 27.94 -13.42 10.97
N ASN A 35 27.19 -12.33 11.17
CA ASN A 35 26.38 -12.10 12.38
C ASN A 35 24.94 -12.63 12.26
N PHE A 36 24.55 -13.18 11.11
CA PHE A 36 23.20 -13.71 10.85
C PHE A 36 23.31 -15.06 10.16
N ASN A 37 23.52 -16.10 10.96
CA ASN A 37 23.73 -17.48 10.49
C ASN A 37 22.53 -18.00 9.69
N GLU A 38 21.34 -17.45 9.90
CA GLU A 38 20.10 -17.79 9.20
C GLU A 38 20.17 -17.47 7.70
N THR A 39 21.05 -16.55 7.28
CA THR A 39 21.27 -16.23 5.86
C THR A 39 21.80 -17.43 5.06
N ALA A 40 22.48 -18.38 5.72
CA ALA A 40 22.92 -19.63 5.12
C ALA A 40 21.76 -20.59 4.77
N ASN A 41 20.55 -20.34 5.29
CA ASN A 41 19.35 -21.09 4.92
C ASN A 41 18.77 -20.60 3.58
N ILE A 42 19.12 -19.40 3.14
CA ILE A 42 18.59 -18.75 1.94
C ILE A 42 19.57 -18.92 0.76
N ILE A 43 20.87 -18.79 1.04
CA ILE A 43 21.95 -18.80 0.04
C ILE A 43 23.04 -19.79 0.49
N ASP A 44 23.53 -20.61 -0.43
CA ASP A 44 24.66 -21.52 -0.18
C ASP A 44 26.03 -20.80 -0.23
N GLN A 45 27.12 -21.54 0.00
CA GLN A 45 28.47 -20.95 0.04
C GLN A 45 28.93 -20.49 -1.35
N GLU A 46 28.32 -21.02 -2.40
CA GLU A 46 28.56 -20.77 -3.81
C GLU A 46 27.73 -19.60 -4.36
N GLY A 47 26.81 -19.05 -3.56
CA GLY A 47 25.95 -17.91 -3.92
C GLY A 47 24.65 -18.29 -4.62
N ASN A 48 24.29 -19.59 -4.67
CA ASN A 48 23.02 -20.05 -5.23
C ASN A 48 21.89 -19.92 -4.21
N LEU A 49 20.67 -19.76 -4.72
CA LEU A 49 19.46 -19.76 -3.90
C LEU A 49 19.07 -21.19 -3.52
N LYS A 50 18.87 -21.44 -2.22
CA LYS A 50 18.32 -22.69 -1.72
C LYS A 50 16.81 -22.73 -2.00
N GLN A 51 16.41 -23.44 -3.05
CA GLN A 51 15.00 -23.50 -3.49
C GLN A 51 14.06 -23.98 -2.38
N GLU A 52 14.53 -24.90 -1.52
CA GLU A 52 13.79 -25.44 -0.38
C GLU A 52 13.35 -24.37 0.64
N TYR A 53 14.08 -23.26 0.75
CA TYR A 53 13.70 -22.13 1.60
C TYR A 53 12.49 -21.38 1.02
N PHE A 54 12.40 -21.28 -0.30
CA PHE A 54 11.35 -20.55 -1.01
C PHE A 54 10.13 -21.41 -1.33
N SER A 55 10.24 -22.73 -1.26
CA SER A 55 9.14 -23.67 -1.49
C SER A 55 8.24 -23.90 -0.27
N GLN A 56 8.55 -23.31 0.89
CA GLN A 56 7.78 -23.49 2.13
C GLN A 56 6.48 -22.68 2.16
N PHE A 57 6.33 -21.73 1.24
CA PHE A 57 5.09 -20.98 1.09
C PHE A 57 4.18 -21.78 0.17
N GLN A 58 3.40 -22.71 0.74
CA GLN A 58 2.26 -23.26 0.03
C GLN A 58 1.34 -22.08 -0.31
N GLU A 59 1.11 -21.84 -1.60
CA GLU A 59 0.03 -20.98 -2.05
C GLU A 59 -1.27 -21.59 -1.51
N ILE A 60 -1.76 -21.03 -0.41
CA ILE A 60 -3.14 -21.27 -0.02
C ILE A 60 -3.94 -20.59 -1.13
N GLU A 61 -4.60 -21.39 -1.97
CA GLU A 61 -5.62 -20.89 -2.90
C GLU A 61 -6.75 -20.27 -2.07
N GLU A 62 -6.59 -19.01 -1.68
CA GLU A 62 -7.69 -18.21 -1.18
C GLU A 62 -8.51 -17.77 -2.38
N GLU A 63 -9.79 -18.15 -2.42
CA GLU A 63 -10.73 -17.60 -3.40
C GLU A 63 -10.62 -16.07 -3.41
N GLU A 64 -10.36 -15.47 -4.58
CA GLU A 64 -10.21 -14.02 -4.74
C GLU A 64 -11.48 -13.30 -4.24
N ARG A 65 -11.46 -12.84 -2.99
CA ARG A 65 -12.56 -12.04 -2.43
C ARG A 65 -12.66 -10.72 -3.16
N LYS A 66 -13.87 -10.40 -3.63
CA LYS A 66 -14.15 -9.15 -4.33
C LYS A 66 -14.68 -8.12 -3.35
N TRP A 67 -14.13 -6.90 -3.43
CA TRP A 67 -14.64 -5.76 -2.69
C TRP A 67 -15.83 -5.14 -3.44
N GLY A 68 -17.03 -5.24 -2.89
CA GLY A 68 -18.27 -4.78 -3.49
C GLY A 68 -18.97 -3.66 -2.71
N ALA A 69 -20.23 -3.41 -3.10
CA ALA A 69 -21.07 -2.42 -2.46
C ALA A 69 -21.44 -2.81 -1.03
N GLU A 70 -21.67 -4.10 -0.77
CA GLU A 70 -22.03 -4.60 0.56
C GLU A 70 -20.88 -4.36 1.56
N GLU A 71 -19.64 -4.70 1.19
CA GLU A 71 -18.47 -4.45 2.03
C GLU A 71 -18.26 -2.95 2.28
N ARG A 72 -18.51 -2.13 1.25
CA ARG A 72 -18.43 -0.67 1.39
C ARG A 72 -19.44 -0.13 2.40
N GLU A 73 -20.71 -0.56 2.34
CA GLU A 73 -21.72 -0.11 3.30
C GLU A 73 -21.42 -0.60 4.73
N LYS A 74 -20.94 -1.83 4.88
CA LYS A 74 -20.47 -2.36 6.18
C LYS A 74 -19.29 -1.56 6.75
N LEU A 75 -18.35 -1.14 5.91
CA LEU A 75 -17.26 -0.27 6.34
C LEU A 75 -17.77 1.11 6.78
N ILE A 76 -18.75 1.68 6.07
CA ILE A 76 -19.38 2.95 6.46
C ILE A 76 -20.05 2.83 7.83
N LEU A 77 -20.83 1.77 8.06
CA LEU A 77 -21.44 1.49 9.38
C LEU A 77 -20.39 1.34 10.48
N GLY A 78 -19.28 0.66 10.19
CA GLY A 78 -18.16 0.54 11.11
C GLY A 78 -17.50 1.88 11.45
N ILE A 79 -17.28 2.75 10.45
CA ILE A 79 -16.72 4.10 10.65
C ILE A 79 -17.69 4.96 11.46
N GLU A 80 -18.99 4.90 11.18
CA GLU A 80 -20.01 5.63 11.94
C GLU A 80 -20.05 5.18 13.41
N LYS A 81 -19.95 3.87 13.66
CA LYS A 81 -19.99 3.30 15.02
C LYS A 81 -18.69 3.54 15.80
N TYR A 82 -17.55 3.17 15.23
CA TYR A 82 -16.27 3.13 15.92
C TYR A 82 -15.36 4.32 15.63
N GLY A 83 -15.40 4.85 14.40
CA GLY A 83 -14.55 5.92 13.93
C GLY A 83 -13.34 5.44 13.13
N ILE A 84 -12.72 6.36 12.39
CA ILE A 84 -11.52 6.08 11.60
C ILE A 84 -10.32 5.80 12.54
N GLY A 85 -9.65 4.68 12.30
CA GLY A 85 -8.52 4.21 13.12
C GLY A 85 -8.84 2.94 13.91
N HIS A 86 -10.12 2.67 14.18
CA HIS A 86 -10.63 1.48 14.89
C HIS A 86 -10.88 0.30 13.95
N PHE A 87 -9.94 0.02 13.04
CA PHE A 87 -10.13 -1.00 12.00
C PHE A 87 -10.19 -2.42 12.55
N ARG A 88 -9.68 -2.65 13.75
CA ARG A 88 -9.77 -3.95 14.42
C ARG A 88 -11.21 -4.25 14.80
N GLU A 89 -11.86 -3.30 15.49
CA GLU A 89 -13.25 -3.39 15.93
C GLU A 89 -14.20 -3.47 14.73
N ILE A 90 -13.91 -2.70 13.66
CA ILE A 90 -14.69 -2.77 12.41
C ILE A 90 -14.53 -4.15 11.74
N SER A 91 -13.31 -4.69 11.69
CA SER A 91 -13.06 -6.03 11.15
C SER A 91 -13.82 -7.08 11.96
N GLU A 92 -13.65 -7.10 13.28
CA GLU A 92 -14.25 -8.09 14.18
C GLU A 92 -15.78 -8.12 14.10
N GLU A 93 -16.45 -6.96 13.96
CA GLU A 93 -17.91 -6.90 13.93
C GLU A 93 -18.52 -6.96 12.52
N PHE A 94 -17.99 -6.19 11.57
CA PHE A 94 -18.64 -5.96 10.28
C PHE A 94 -17.97 -6.69 9.13
N LEU A 95 -16.64 -6.85 9.17
CA LEU A 95 -15.83 -7.31 8.04
C LEU A 95 -14.75 -8.32 8.50
N PRO A 96 -15.12 -9.46 9.11
CA PRO A 96 -14.17 -10.36 9.78
C PRO A 96 -13.21 -11.07 8.81
N LEU A 97 -13.53 -11.04 7.52
CA LEU A 97 -12.72 -11.59 6.45
C LEU A 97 -11.74 -10.57 5.86
N TRP A 98 -11.72 -9.33 6.34
CA TRP A 98 -10.85 -8.28 5.83
C TRP A 98 -9.86 -7.86 6.90
N SER A 99 -8.57 -7.81 6.54
CA SER A 99 -7.54 -7.39 7.48
C SER A 99 -7.71 -5.92 7.85
N THR A 100 -7.17 -5.53 9.00
CA THR A 100 -7.17 -4.12 9.44
C THR A 100 -6.49 -3.20 8.42
N ASN A 101 -5.45 -3.70 7.73
CA ASN A 101 -4.76 -2.97 6.68
C ASN A 101 -5.61 -2.79 5.42
N ASP A 102 -6.36 -3.83 5.01
CA ASP A 102 -7.30 -3.71 3.89
C ASP A 102 -8.34 -2.64 4.20
N LEU A 103 -8.96 -2.71 5.38
CA LEU A 103 -9.96 -1.74 5.81
C LEU A 103 -9.41 -0.31 5.86
N ARG A 104 -8.16 -0.13 6.29
CA ARG A 104 -7.48 1.17 6.23
C ARG A 104 -7.39 1.69 4.79
N VAL A 105 -6.95 0.87 3.84
CA VAL A 105 -6.86 1.26 2.42
C VAL A 105 -8.24 1.55 1.83
N LYS A 106 -9.26 0.78 2.20
CA LYS A 106 -10.64 1.02 1.76
C LYS A 106 -11.23 2.29 2.37
N ALA A 107 -10.93 2.59 3.63
CA ALA A 107 -11.34 3.83 4.28
C ALA A 107 -10.72 5.07 3.58
N MET A 108 -9.45 4.99 3.15
CA MET A 108 -8.84 6.04 2.33
C MET A 108 -9.65 6.34 1.07
N ARG A 109 -10.17 5.30 0.40
CA ARG A 109 -10.99 5.43 -0.81
C ARG A 109 -12.39 5.94 -0.51
N VAL A 110 -12.98 5.56 0.62
CA VAL A 110 -14.30 6.04 1.04
C VAL A 110 -14.26 7.54 1.34
N ILE A 111 -13.22 8.01 2.04
CA ILE A 111 -13.09 9.44 2.40
C ILE A 111 -12.38 10.28 1.33
N GLY A 112 -11.77 9.65 0.33
CA GLY A 112 -11.04 10.33 -0.73
C GLY A 112 -9.69 10.91 -0.27
N ARG A 113 -9.04 10.35 0.75
CA ARG A 113 -7.75 10.86 1.27
C ARG A 113 -6.79 9.75 1.66
N GLN A 114 -5.55 9.85 1.22
CA GLN A 114 -4.52 8.85 1.54
C GLN A 114 -4.12 8.88 3.02
N ASN A 115 -3.94 10.07 3.59
CA ASN A 115 -3.57 10.21 4.99
C ASN A 115 -4.83 10.37 5.85
N LEU A 116 -5.09 9.36 6.68
CA LEU A 116 -6.22 9.33 7.60
C LEU A 116 -5.92 9.94 8.98
N GLN A 117 -4.69 10.40 9.24
CA GLN A 117 -4.27 10.85 10.57
C GLN A 117 -5.14 11.98 11.14
N LEU A 118 -5.60 12.90 10.28
CA LEU A 118 -6.49 13.97 10.72
C LEU A 118 -7.87 13.43 11.12
N TYR A 119 -8.33 12.33 10.54
CA TYR A 119 -9.61 11.72 10.88
C TYR A 119 -9.53 10.72 12.03
N LYS A 120 -8.43 10.68 12.78
CA LYS A 120 -8.32 9.75 13.89
C LYS A 120 -9.50 9.94 14.86
N ASP A 121 -10.16 8.83 15.20
CA ASP A 121 -11.32 8.75 16.08
C ASP A 121 -12.58 9.47 15.54
N TRP A 122 -12.51 10.10 14.36
CA TRP A 122 -13.64 10.78 13.73
C TRP A 122 -14.67 9.77 13.24
N LYS A 123 -15.94 10.06 13.54
CA LYS A 123 -17.12 9.29 13.15
C LYS A 123 -17.95 10.12 12.21
N GLY A 124 -18.10 9.64 10.98
CA GLY A 124 -18.96 10.26 9.97
C GLY A 124 -19.99 9.26 9.48
N ASN A 125 -21.23 9.72 9.33
CA ASN A 125 -22.25 8.96 8.62
C ASN A 125 -22.00 8.98 7.10
N LYS A 126 -22.91 8.37 6.33
CA LYS A 126 -22.79 8.26 4.88
C LYS A 126 -22.72 9.63 4.20
N GLU A 127 -23.54 10.59 4.61
CA GLU A 127 -23.58 11.93 4.05
C GLU A 127 -22.30 12.72 4.35
N GLU A 128 -21.81 12.65 5.60
CA GLU A 128 -20.56 13.28 6.03
C GLU A 128 -19.35 12.68 5.29
N LEU A 129 -19.31 11.36 5.10
CA LEU A 129 -18.25 10.70 4.32
C LEU A 129 -18.27 11.08 2.84
N GLU A 130 -19.45 11.15 2.22
CA GLU A 130 -19.60 11.58 0.83
C GLU A 130 -19.21 13.05 0.65
N HIS A 131 -19.57 13.89 1.63
CA HIS A 131 -19.15 15.28 1.67
C HIS A 131 -17.61 15.41 1.73
N GLU A 132 -16.97 14.69 2.66
CA GLU A 132 -15.51 14.66 2.77
C GLU A 132 -14.83 14.13 1.50
N PHE A 133 -15.37 13.08 0.89
CA PHE A 133 -14.88 12.55 -0.37
C PHE A 133 -14.89 13.61 -1.47
N ASN A 134 -16.02 14.29 -1.65
CA ASN A 134 -16.18 15.31 -2.68
C ASN A 134 -15.27 16.51 -2.43
N ARG A 135 -15.15 16.94 -1.17
CA ARG A 135 -14.26 18.03 -0.78
C ARG A 135 -12.79 17.71 -1.04
N ASN A 136 -12.32 16.54 -0.59
CA ASN A 136 -10.96 16.08 -0.84
C ASN A 136 -10.69 15.91 -2.34
N LYS A 137 -11.68 15.46 -3.11
CA LYS A 137 -11.61 15.39 -4.57
C LYS A 137 -11.44 16.76 -5.22
N GLN A 138 -12.18 17.78 -4.78
CA GLN A 138 -12.03 19.13 -5.33
C GLN A 138 -10.63 19.70 -5.08
N ILE A 139 -10.10 19.56 -3.85
CA ILE A 139 -8.72 19.97 -3.53
C ILE A 139 -7.71 19.21 -4.40
N GLY A 140 -7.89 17.91 -4.55
CA GLY A 140 -6.99 17.08 -5.34
C GLY A 140 -7.02 17.42 -6.83
N LEU A 141 -8.18 17.78 -7.37
CA LEU A 141 -8.30 18.21 -8.76
C LEU A 141 -7.71 19.60 -8.99
N SER A 142 -7.91 20.55 -8.07
CA SER A 142 -7.39 21.92 -8.21
C SER A 142 -5.86 21.99 -8.10
N LEU A 143 -5.25 21.10 -7.31
CA LEU A 143 -3.80 21.04 -7.11
C LEU A 143 -3.10 19.94 -7.94
N ASN A 144 -3.84 19.20 -8.78
CA ASN A 144 -3.33 18.06 -9.55
C ASN A 144 -2.68 16.96 -8.68
N THR A 145 -3.30 16.69 -7.52
CA THR A 145 -2.86 15.72 -6.51
C THR A 145 -3.90 14.63 -6.23
N TRP A 146 -4.97 14.54 -7.03
CA TRP A 146 -5.92 13.44 -7.02
C TRP A 146 -5.35 12.21 -7.76
N LYS A 147 -4.97 11.18 -7.02
CA LYS A 147 -4.33 9.97 -7.58
C LYS A 147 -5.03 8.73 -7.07
N GLY A 148 -5.41 7.83 -7.97
CA GLY A 148 -6.03 6.56 -7.59
C GLY A 148 -7.32 6.71 -6.76
N GLY A 149 -8.06 7.80 -6.92
CA GLY A 149 -9.29 8.05 -6.17
C GLY A 149 -9.08 8.62 -4.76
N VAL A 150 -7.89 9.17 -4.46
CA VAL A 150 -7.60 9.83 -3.19
C VAL A 150 -6.76 11.10 -3.37
N LEU A 151 -6.91 12.04 -2.44
CA LEU A 151 -6.04 13.19 -2.26
C LEU A 151 -4.70 12.74 -1.65
N VAL A 152 -3.60 13.09 -2.33
CA VAL A 152 -2.22 12.79 -1.92
C VAL A 152 -1.49 14.10 -1.60
N TYR A 153 -0.56 14.08 -0.63
CA TYR A 153 0.26 15.25 -0.32
C TYR A 153 1.22 15.59 -1.47
N ASP A 154 1.54 16.88 -1.59
CA ASP A 154 2.63 17.41 -2.40
C ASP A 154 3.82 17.82 -1.52
N ASP A 155 5.01 17.87 -2.13
CA ASP A 155 6.25 18.25 -1.44
C ASP A 155 6.32 19.74 -1.09
N ASP A 156 5.54 20.60 -1.78
CA ASP A 156 5.48 22.04 -1.53
C ASP A 156 4.52 22.42 -0.38
N GLY A 157 3.82 21.44 0.21
CA GLY A 157 2.85 21.65 1.30
C GLY A 157 1.56 22.36 0.91
N LYS A 158 1.27 22.54 -0.40
CA LYS A 158 0.07 23.24 -0.89
C LYS A 158 -1.22 22.51 -0.51
N VAL A 159 -1.20 21.19 -0.55
CA VAL A 159 -2.31 20.31 -0.16
C VAL A 159 -2.60 20.46 1.33
N LEU A 160 -1.58 20.49 2.19
CA LEU A 160 -1.79 20.69 3.63
C LEU A 160 -2.48 22.03 3.88
N LYS A 161 -1.96 23.09 3.28
CA LYS A 161 -2.51 24.44 3.40
C LYS A 161 -3.98 24.52 2.93
N ALA A 162 -4.29 23.95 1.77
CA ALA A 162 -5.66 23.94 1.23
C ALA A 162 -6.63 23.16 2.13
N ILE A 163 -6.17 22.08 2.75
CA ILE A 163 -6.97 21.32 3.72
C ILE A 163 -7.23 22.13 4.98
N GLU A 164 -6.21 22.82 5.51
CA GLU A 164 -6.35 23.68 6.68
C GLU A 164 -7.31 24.84 6.42
N GLU A 165 -7.19 25.52 5.28
CA GLU A 165 -8.11 26.57 4.84
C GLU A 165 -9.54 26.04 4.69
N SER A 166 -9.71 24.88 4.06
CA SER A 166 -11.02 24.22 3.93
C SER A 166 -11.64 23.85 5.29
N ASN A 167 -10.82 23.35 6.22
CA ASN A 167 -11.27 22.98 7.57
C ASN A 167 -11.68 24.19 8.41
N GLN A 168 -11.15 25.39 8.15
CA GLN A 168 -11.58 26.60 8.85
C GLN A 168 -13.01 26.99 8.49
N THR A 169 -13.40 26.80 7.23
CA THR A 169 -14.76 27.12 6.75
C THR A 169 -15.76 26.01 7.04
N ASP A 170 -15.28 24.78 7.09
CA ASP A 170 -16.08 23.57 7.12
C ASP A 170 -15.31 22.48 7.88
N PRO A 171 -15.30 22.51 9.22
CA PRO A 171 -14.51 21.57 9.99
C PRO A 171 -15.17 20.18 9.95
N PRO A 172 -14.43 19.11 9.57
CA PRO A 172 -14.96 17.75 9.66
C PRO A 172 -15.15 17.31 11.13
N PHE A 173 -14.36 17.89 12.03
CA PHE A 173 -14.43 17.60 13.47
C PHE A 173 -15.47 18.51 14.10
N LYS A 174 -16.59 17.93 14.56
CA LYS A 174 -17.49 18.63 15.48
C LYS A 174 -16.64 19.03 16.69
N ASN A 175 -16.55 20.33 16.97
CA ASN A 175 -15.79 20.86 18.10
C ASN A 175 -16.13 20.03 19.34
N ILE A 176 -15.12 19.33 19.88
CA ILE A 176 -15.20 18.65 21.17
C ILE A 176 -15.17 19.73 22.26
#